data_AF-A0A7C5TSS3-F1
#
_entry.id   AF-A0A7C5TSS3-F1
#
_cell.length_a   1.000
_cell.length_b   1.000
_cell.length_c   1.000
_cell.angle_alpha   90.00
_cell.angle_beta   90.00
_cell.angle_gamma   90.00
#
_symmetry.space_group_name_H-M   'P 1'
#
loop_
_entity.id
_entity.type
_entity.pdbx_description
1 polymer ?
#
loop_
_entity_poly.entity_id
_entity_poly.type
_entity_poly.pdbx_seq_one_letter_code
_entity_poly.pdbx_strand_id
1 'polypeptide(L)'
;MPTISEKIMRKKSGQPGAVAGDIVEAKVDYVMVNDVTGLPAFKSFEKIGGKPLVDKIVLIPDHYVPNKDVASAEQAKAMRDFAEKYGIKNYFEVGCGG
;
A
#
# COMPACT_ATOMS: atom_id res chain seq x y z
N MET A 1 23.66 20.14 9.72
CA MET A 1 22.71 19.37 10.57
C MET A 1 21.71 18.71 9.63
N PRO A 2 21.42 17.40 9.75
CA PRO A 2 20.51 16.74 8.80
C PRO A 2 19.08 17.22 8.96
N THR A 3 18.35 17.28 7.85
CA THR A 3 16.91 17.55 7.78
C THR A 3 16.10 16.42 8.41
N ILE A 4 14.79 16.64 8.63
CA ILE A 4 13.92 15.58 9.15
C ILE A 4 13.82 14.38 8.18
N SER A 5 13.76 14.63 6.88
CA SER A 5 13.71 13.58 5.86
C SER A 5 14.99 12.74 5.86
N GLU A 6 16.17 13.38 5.91
CA GLU A 6 17.44 12.65 6.03
C GLU A 6 17.49 11.82 7.31
N LYS A 7 17.05 12.36 8.46
CA LYS A 7 16.99 11.60 9.72
C LYS A 7 16.11 10.35 9.60
N ILE A 8 14.93 10.46 8.97
CA ILE A 8 14.01 9.33 8.77
C ILE A 8 14.65 8.30 7.82
N MET A 9 15.17 8.73 6.67
CA MET A 9 15.77 7.83 5.68
C MET A 9 17.00 7.13 6.25
N ARG A 10 17.92 7.85 6.91
CA ARG A 10 19.09 7.28 7.62
C ARG A 10 18.66 6.20 8.62
N LYS A 11 17.62 6.45 9.40
CA LYS A 11 17.10 5.50 10.39
C LYS A 11 16.48 4.27 9.72
N LYS A 12 15.73 4.44 8.63
CA LYS A 12 15.01 3.35 7.94
C LYS A 12 15.89 2.54 7.00
N SER A 13 17.00 3.10 6.51
CA SER A 13 18.00 2.40 5.70
C SER A 13 19.18 1.85 6.49
N GLY A 14 19.36 2.27 7.76
CA GLY A 14 20.53 1.92 8.55
C GLY A 14 21.81 2.64 8.12
N GLN A 15 21.70 3.70 7.29
CA GLN A 15 22.84 4.44 6.77
C GLN A 15 22.92 5.83 7.42
N PRO A 16 23.66 6.02 8.53
CA PRO A 16 23.66 7.29 9.29
C PRO A 16 24.25 8.48 8.53
N GLY A 17 25.02 8.20 7.46
CA GLY A 17 25.66 9.21 6.61
C GLY A 17 24.82 9.68 5.42
N ALA A 18 23.68 9.05 5.12
CA ALA A 18 22.92 9.34 3.90
C ALA A 18 22.50 10.82 3.80
N VAL A 19 22.71 11.44 2.65
CA VAL A 19 22.38 12.83 2.36
C VAL A 19 21.46 12.94 1.15
N ALA A 20 20.89 14.12 0.92
CA ALA A 20 20.13 14.39 -0.29
C ALA A 20 20.96 14.06 -1.55
N GLY A 21 20.38 13.26 -2.46
CA GLY A 21 21.04 12.77 -3.67
C GLY A 21 21.44 11.29 -3.61
N ASP A 22 21.58 10.73 -2.39
CA ASP A 22 21.89 9.31 -2.23
C ASP A 22 20.68 8.41 -2.52
N ILE A 23 20.95 7.24 -3.10
CA ILE A 23 19.97 6.15 -3.22
C ILE A 23 20.12 5.22 -2.02
N VAL A 24 19.04 5.00 -1.28
CA VAL A 24 19.03 4.10 -0.12
C VAL A 24 17.92 3.06 -0.23
N GLU A 25 18.20 1.85 0.25
CA GLU A 25 17.17 0.85 0.51
C GLU A 25 16.61 1.08 1.91
N ALA A 26 15.32 1.39 2.03
CA ALA A 26 14.69 1.73 3.31
C ALA A 26 13.59 0.74 3.67
N LYS A 27 13.54 0.34 4.95
CA LYS A 27 12.48 -0.51 5.47
C LYS A 27 11.15 0.25 5.48
N VAL A 28 10.18 -0.24 4.71
CA VAL A 28 8.82 0.29 4.67
C VAL A 28 8.04 -0.12 5.94
N ASP A 29 7.40 0.86 6.57
CA ASP A 29 6.57 0.63 7.76
C ASP A 29 5.15 0.21 7.41
N TYR A 30 4.53 0.90 6.46
CA TYR A 30 3.17 0.64 5.98
C TYR A 30 3.06 0.82 4.47
N VAL A 31 2.14 0.07 3.85
CA VAL A 31 1.75 0.19 2.46
C VAL A 31 0.25 0.44 2.40
N MET A 32 -0.16 1.61 1.91
CA MET A 32 -1.56 1.92 1.66
C MET A 32 -1.87 1.75 0.18
N VAL A 33 -3.01 1.13 -0.11
CA VAL A 33 -3.48 0.90 -1.49
C VAL A 33 -4.95 1.28 -1.59
N ASN A 34 -5.32 1.96 -2.68
CA ASN A 34 -6.70 2.31 -3.00
C ASN A 34 -7.26 1.48 -4.16
N ASP A 35 -8.55 1.62 -4.45
CA ASP A 35 -9.26 0.88 -5.50
C ASP A 35 -8.68 1.10 -6.91
N VAL A 36 -8.22 2.32 -7.22
CA VAL A 36 -7.62 2.64 -8.53
C VAL A 36 -6.30 1.90 -8.76
N THR A 37 -5.45 1.86 -7.73
CA THR A 37 -4.09 1.31 -7.82
C THR A 37 -4.00 -0.16 -7.39
N GLY A 38 -5.01 -0.66 -6.67
CA GLY A 38 -5.01 -2.00 -6.07
C GLY A 38 -5.00 -3.11 -7.09
N LEU A 39 -5.95 -3.13 -8.03
CA LEU A 39 -6.06 -4.22 -9.01
C LEU A 39 -4.74 -4.49 -9.78
N PRO A 40 -4.06 -3.49 -10.37
CA PRO A 40 -2.78 -3.75 -11.05
C PRO A 40 -1.65 -4.12 -10.06
N ALA A 41 -1.64 -3.55 -8.85
CA ALA A 41 -0.65 -3.87 -7.83
C ALA A 41 -0.78 -5.33 -7.36
N PHE A 42 -2.00 -5.80 -7.09
CA PHE A 42 -2.28 -7.18 -6.66
C PHE A 42 -1.87 -8.18 -7.73
N LYS A 43 -2.25 -7.95 -9.00
CA LYS A 43 -1.84 -8.81 -10.13
C LYS A 43 -0.31 -8.92 -10.23
N SER A 44 0.39 -7.80 -10.10
CA SER A 44 1.85 -7.77 -10.17
C SER A 44 2.49 -8.47 -8.97
N PHE A 45 1.96 -8.23 -7.78
CA PHE A 45 2.42 -8.83 -6.53
C PHE A 45 2.26 -10.35 -6.52
N GLU A 46 1.14 -10.86 -7.03
CA GLU A 46 0.90 -12.30 -7.13
C GLU A 46 1.77 -12.95 -8.21
N LYS A 47 1.99 -12.27 -9.34
CA LYS A 47 2.87 -12.75 -10.41
C LYS A 47 4.31 -12.98 -9.93
N ILE A 48 4.79 -12.19 -8.98
CA ILE A 48 6.13 -12.36 -8.38
C ILE A 48 6.14 -13.32 -7.18
N GLY A 49 5.03 -13.97 -6.86
CA GLY A 49 4.90 -14.89 -5.73
C GLY A 49 4.97 -14.19 -4.36
N GLY A 50 4.56 -12.92 -4.30
CA GLY A 50 4.62 -12.11 -3.10
C GLY A 50 3.79 -12.69 -1.94
N LYS A 51 4.31 -12.55 -0.72
CA LYS A 51 3.59 -12.85 0.53
C LYS A 51 3.41 -11.55 1.31
N PRO A 52 2.17 -11.08 1.53
CA PRO A 52 1.97 -9.76 2.11
C PRO A 52 2.37 -9.74 3.58
N LEU A 53 2.95 -8.63 4.02
CA LEU A 53 3.12 -8.32 5.44
C LEU A 53 1.78 -7.80 5.97
N VAL A 54 0.87 -8.73 6.30
CA VAL A 54 -0.55 -8.44 6.56
C VAL A 54 -0.81 -7.31 7.55
N ASP A 55 0.00 -7.20 8.61
CA ASP A 55 -0.15 -6.17 9.65
C ASP A 55 0.29 -4.77 9.20
N LYS A 56 0.91 -4.66 8.03
CA LYS A 56 1.47 -3.42 7.48
C LYS A 56 0.74 -2.91 6.23
N ILE A 57 -0.27 -3.64 5.76
CA ILE A 57 -1.05 -3.23 4.59
C ILE A 57 -2.32 -2.56 5.07
N VAL A 58 -2.68 -1.45 4.41
CA VAL A 58 -3.92 -0.70 4.58
C VAL A 58 -4.63 -0.62 3.24
N LEU A 59 -5.89 -1.06 3.19
CA LEU A 59 -6.69 -1.11 1.97
C LEU A 59 -7.94 -0.25 2.14
N ILE A 60 -8.13 0.73 1.25
CA ILE A 60 -9.25 1.68 1.32
C ILE A 60 -9.82 1.88 -0.10
N PRO A 61 -11.00 1.35 -0.43
CA PRO A 61 -11.70 1.69 -1.65
C PRO A 61 -12.49 3.00 -1.45
N ASP A 62 -11.99 4.11 -1.99
CA ASP A 62 -12.51 5.46 -1.78
C ASP A 62 -12.75 6.27 -3.07
N HIS A 63 -12.12 5.91 -4.19
CA HIS A 63 -12.13 6.78 -5.37
C HIS A 63 -13.33 6.58 -6.29
N TYR A 64 -13.72 5.33 -6.55
CA TYR A 64 -14.82 4.99 -7.44
C TYR A 64 -15.97 4.27 -6.75
N VAL A 65 -16.22 4.67 -5.50
CA VAL A 65 -17.36 4.20 -4.71
C VAL A 65 -18.25 5.38 -4.29
N PRO A 66 -19.59 5.30 -4.47
CA PRO A 66 -20.36 4.21 -5.07
C PRO A 66 -19.98 3.93 -6.53
N ASN A 67 -20.01 2.65 -6.91
CA ASN A 67 -19.56 2.16 -8.21
C ASN A 67 -20.35 2.82 -9.37
N LYS A 68 -19.64 3.55 -10.24
CA LYS A 68 -20.25 4.23 -11.40
C LYS A 68 -20.49 3.32 -12.60
N ASP A 69 -19.72 2.22 -12.70
CA ASP A 69 -19.76 1.24 -13.78
C ASP A 69 -19.20 -0.13 -13.32
N VAL A 70 -19.24 -1.12 -14.22
CA VAL A 70 -18.74 -2.49 -13.92
C VAL A 70 -17.26 -2.48 -13.56
N ALA A 71 -16.44 -1.67 -14.21
CA ALA A 71 -15.00 -1.62 -13.94
C ALA A 71 -14.70 -1.10 -12.53
N SER A 72 -15.42 -0.08 -12.06
CA SER A 72 -15.32 0.38 -10.67
C SER A 72 -15.78 -0.67 -9.67
N ALA A 73 -16.83 -1.45 -9.99
CA ALA A 73 -17.26 -2.56 -9.15
C ALA A 73 -16.20 -3.67 -9.07
N GLU A 74 -15.51 -3.98 -10.17
CA GLU A 74 -14.40 -4.95 -10.18
C GLU A 74 -13.22 -4.48 -9.33
N GLN A 75 -12.90 -3.17 -9.34
CA GLN A 75 -11.84 -2.59 -8.52
C GLN A 75 -12.15 -2.70 -7.02
N ALA A 76 -13.34 -2.26 -6.61
CA ALA A 76 -13.79 -2.38 -5.22
C ALA A 76 -13.83 -3.85 -4.76
N LYS A 77 -14.33 -4.75 -5.62
CA LYS A 77 -14.33 -6.20 -5.35
C LYS A 77 -12.91 -6.74 -5.18
N ALA A 78 -11.96 -6.36 -6.04
CA ALA A 78 -10.58 -6.83 -5.95
C ALA A 78 -9.90 -6.42 -4.64
N MET A 79 -10.21 -5.23 -4.11
CA MET A 79 -9.73 -4.79 -2.78
C MET A 79 -10.22 -5.74 -1.69
N ARG A 80 -11.53 -6.04 -1.66
CA ARG A 80 -12.13 -6.95 -0.70
C ARG A 80 -11.56 -8.36 -0.81
N ASP A 81 -11.53 -8.91 -2.02
CA ASP A 81 -11.03 -10.26 -2.29
C ASP A 81 -9.57 -10.40 -1.84
N PHE A 82 -8.73 -9.40 -2.09
CA PHE A 82 -7.33 -9.40 -1.65
C PHE A 82 -7.22 -9.34 -0.12
N ALA A 83 -8.06 -8.52 0.52
CA ALA A 83 -8.11 -8.44 1.98
C ALA A 83 -8.50 -9.79 2.61
N GLU A 84 -9.57 -10.41 2.12
CA GLU A 84 -10.07 -11.70 2.59
C GLU A 84 -9.07 -12.83 2.35
N LYS A 85 -8.49 -12.90 1.14
CA LYS A 85 -7.53 -13.94 0.74
C LYS A 85 -6.32 -14.02 1.67
N TYR A 86 -5.79 -12.86 2.07
CA TYR A 86 -4.58 -12.79 2.89
C TYR A 86 -4.85 -12.47 4.36
N GLY A 87 -6.11 -12.28 4.76
CA GLY A 87 -6.48 -11.95 6.14
C GLY A 87 -5.99 -10.57 6.58
N ILE A 88 -6.04 -9.58 5.69
CA ILE A 88 -5.60 -8.20 6.00
C ILE A 88 -6.65 -7.52 6.87
N LYS A 89 -6.25 -7.18 8.10
CA LYS A 89 -7.15 -6.58 9.11
C LYS A 89 -7.43 -5.10 8.88
N ASN A 90 -6.50 -4.36 8.30
CA ASN A 90 -6.67 -2.93 8.03
C ASN A 90 -7.33 -2.70 6.65
N TYR A 91 -8.39 -3.45 6.38
CA TYR A 91 -9.28 -3.22 5.25
C TYR A 91 -10.46 -2.38 5.74
N PHE A 92 -10.64 -1.22 5.14
CA PHE A 92 -11.74 -0.31 5.42
C PHE A 92 -12.73 -0.46 4.28
N GLU A 93 -13.89 -1.05 4.58
CA GLU A 93 -14.93 -1.27 3.58
C GLU A 93 -15.43 0.06 2.97
N VAL A 94 -16.09 -0.03 1.81
CA VAL A 94 -16.74 1.13 1.17
C VAL A 94 -17.56 1.93 2.18
N GLY A 95 -17.30 3.24 2.25
CA GLY A 95 -17.95 4.18 3.16
C GLY A 95 -17.46 4.14 4.61
N CYS A 96 -16.48 3.30 4.93
CA CYS A 96 -15.84 3.21 6.25
C CYS A 96 -14.41 3.82 6.26
N GLY A 97 -14.02 4.49 5.18
CA GLY A 97 -12.69 5.09 4.96
C GLY A 97 -12.79 6.39 4.15
N GLY A 98 -11.64 6.91 3.68
CA GLY A 98 -11.47 8.20 3.00
C GLY A 98 -12.37 8.41 1.78
#